data_AF-A0A834DY50-F1
#
_entry.id   AF-A0A834DY50-F1
#
_cell.length_a   1.000
_cell.length_b   1.000
_cell.length_c   1.000
_cell.angle_alpha   90.00
_cell.angle_beta   90.00
_cell.angle_gamma   90.00
#
_symmetry.space_group_name_H-M   'P 1'
#
loop_
_entity.id
_entity.type
_entity.pdbx_description
1 polymer ?
#
loop_
_entity_poly.entity_id
_entity_poly.type
_entity_poly.pdbx_seq_one_letter_code
_entity_poly.pdbx_strand_id
1 'polypeptide(L)'
;MKEVMLFGHGTRKCSPLGNLELLEEVLAMGLRTDVGITHQHWQRFEPQLTLWDVFGASEEVDALLQRGLLLLDRRGLRCSWEGLAVLDSLLLTLLPRLQEAWRQKTPSPVPG
;
A
#
# COMPACT_ATOMS: atom_id res chain seq x y z
N MET A 1 25.87 -6.94 -19.89
CA MET A 1 26.69 -6.08 -19.00
C MET A 1 26.92 -4.67 -19.53
N LYS A 2 26.17 -4.14 -20.51
CA LYS A 2 26.47 -2.81 -21.10
C LYS A 2 26.42 -1.70 -20.04
N GLU A 3 25.39 -1.68 -19.21
CA GLU A 3 25.18 -0.69 -18.17
C GLU A 3 26.27 -0.76 -17.09
N VAL A 4 26.64 -1.97 -16.66
CA VAL A 4 27.70 -2.20 -15.67
C VAL A 4 29.06 -1.69 -16.18
N MET A 5 29.39 -1.94 -17.45
CA MET A 5 30.66 -1.49 -18.02
C MET A 5 30.72 0.03 -18.20
N LEU A 6 29.59 0.69 -18.44
CA LEU A 6 29.52 2.14 -18.69
C LEU A 6 29.33 2.97 -17.42
N PHE A 7 28.61 2.44 -16.43
CA PHE A 7 28.16 3.20 -15.26
C PHE A 7 28.57 2.55 -13.92
N GLY A 8 29.23 1.38 -13.96
CA GLY A 8 29.60 0.64 -12.75
C GLY A 8 28.44 -0.05 -12.05
N HIS A 9 27.22 0.02 -12.59
CA HIS A 9 26.02 -0.60 -12.02
C HIS A 9 25.04 -1.11 -13.09
N GLY A 10 24.16 -2.04 -12.70
CA GLY A 10 23.20 -2.69 -13.61
C GLY A 10 21.92 -1.90 -13.90
N THR A 11 21.67 -0.79 -13.20
CA THR A 11 20.43 -0.01 -13.37
C THR A 11 20.37 0.67 -14.74
N ARG A 12 19.40 0.25 -15.57
CA ARG A 12 19.18 0.81 -16.92
C ARG A 12 18.17 1.95 -16.94
N LYS A 13 17.14 1.88 -16.10
CA LYS A 13 16.05 2.86 -16.01
C LYS A 13 15.70 3.07 -14.54
N CYS A 14 15.52 4.33 -14.18
CA CYS A 14 14.93 4.75 -12.91
C CYS A 14 13.85 5.79 -13.25
N SER A 15 12.69 5.69 -12.64
CA SER A 15 11.59 6.63 -12.83
C SER A 15 11.03 7.01 -11.47
N PRO A 16 10.82 8.31 -11.19
CA PRO A 16 10.20 8.73 -9.93
C PRO A 16 8.76 8.25 -9.89
N LEU A 17 8.30 7.85 -8.70
CA LEU A 17 6.91 7.49 -8.45
C LEU A 17 6.08 8.74 -8.16
N GLY A 18 4.83 8.76 -8.62
CA GLY A 18 3.82 9.69 -8.15
C GLY A 18 3.37 9.38 -6.72
N ASN A 19 2.63 10.30 -6.08
CA ASN A 19 2.23 10.14 -4.68
C ASN A 19 1.36 8.88 -4.45
N LEU A 20 0.42 8.58 -5.35
CA LEU A 20 -0.39 7.37 -5.27
C LEU A 20 0.45 6.12 -5.49
N GLU A 21 1.30 6.11 -6.53
CA GLU A 21 2.20 4.99 -6.82
C GLU A 21 3.15 4.70 -5.65
N LEU A 22 3.59 5.74 -4.94
CA LEU A 22 4.40 5.61 -3.73
C LEU A 22 3.62 4.92 -2.60
N LEU A 23 2.34 5.24 -2.41
CA LEU A 23 1.51 4.58 -1.40
C LEU A 23 1.17 3.14 -1.78
N GLU A 24 0.96 2.87 -3.07
CA GLU A 24 0.79 1.50 -3.59
C GLU A 24 2.05 0.67 -3.35
N GLU A 25 3.23 1.25 -3.56
CA GLU A 25 4.51 0.60 -3.26
C GLU A 25 4.67 0.35 -1.75
N VAL A 26 4.38 1.34 -0.90
CA VAL A 26 4.40 1.17 0.57
C VAL A 26 3.44 0.07 1.01
N LEU A 27 2.26 -0.01 0.39
CA LEU A 27 1.27 -1.04 0.67
C LEU A 27 1.78 -2.44 0.28
N ALA A 28 2.20 -2.59 -0.98
CA ALA A 28 2.62 -3.86 -1.54
C ALA A 28 3.91 -4.38 -0.90
N MET A 29 4.87 -3.52 -0.61
CA MET A 29 6.14 -3.91 0.00
C MET A 29 6.02 -4.11 1.51
N GLY A 30 5.26 -3.24 2.20
CA GLY A 30 5.10 -3.35 3.64
C GLY A 30 4.42 -4.66 4.06
N LEU A 31 3.36 -5.06 3.33
CA LEU A 31 2.61 -6.29 3.62
C LEU A 31 3.38 -7.59 3.30
N ARG A 32 4.51 -7.52 2.59
CA ARG A 32 5.40 -8.68 2.38
C ARG A 32 6.24 -9.04 3.60
N THR A 33 6.20 -8.19 4.63
CA THR A 33 6.92 -8.41 5.88
C THR A 33 5.95 -8.86 6.98
N ASP A 34 6.48 -9.59 7.96
CA ASP A 34 5.75 -9.99 9.17
C ASP A 34 5.34 -8.80 10.05
N VAL A 35 6.10 -7.69 9.98
CA VAL A 35 5.78 -6.42 10.66
C VAL A 35 4.58 -5.72 10.02
N GLY A 36 4.45 -5.79 8.69
CA GLY A 36 3.47 -5.03 7.93
C GLY A 36 3.78 -3.53 7.89
N ILE A 37 2.73 -2.72 7.79
CA ILE A 37 2.80 -1.26 7.70
C ILE A 37 2.30 -0.67 9.00
N THR A 38 3.20 -0.05 9.75
CA THR A 38 2.79 0.65 10.97
C THR A 38 2.09 1.97 10.65
N HIS A 39 1.18 2.41 11.52
CA HIS A 39 0.54 3.73 11.39
C HIS A 39 1.58 4.86 11.31
N GLN A 40 2.64 4.78 12.11
CA GLN A 40 3.72 5.76 12.11
C GLN A 40 4.50 5.77 10.79
N HIS A 41 4.76 4.60 10.21
CA HIS A 41 5.45 4.52 8.92
C HIS A 41 4.58 5.08 7.79
N TRP A 42 3.31 4.70 7.77
CA TRP A 42 2.32 5.20 6.81
C TRP A 42 2.24 6.74 6.79
N GLN A 43 2.16 7.36 7.97
CA GLN A 43 2.08 8.83 8.12
C GLN A 43 3.27 9.59 7.53
N ARG A 44 4.42 8.94 7.29
CA ARG A 44 5.57 9.57 6.61
C ARG A 44 5.32 9.79 5.13
N PHE A 45 4.45 8.98 4.52
CA PHE A 45 4.09 9.08 3.11
C PHE A 45 2.78 9.83 2.93
N GLU A 46 1.81 9.60 3.83
CA GLU A 46 0.51 10.27 3.76
C GLU A 46 -0.05 10.58 5.16
N PRO A 47 0.08 11.83 5.65
CA PRO A 47 -0.37 12.21 6.99
C PRO A 47 -1.87 12.52 7.09
N GLN A 48 -2.56 12.78 5.99
CA GLN A 48 -3.97 13.24 5.98
C GLN A 48 -4.97 12.10 5.75
N LEU A 49 -4.50 10.91 5.38
CA LEU A 49 -5.33 9.75 5.12
C LEU A 49 -4.77 8.58 5.93
N THR A 50 -5.42 8.17 7.00
CA THR A 50 -4.91 7.10 7.87
C THR A 50 -5.22 5.71 7.30
N LEU A 51 -4.52 4.68 7.78
CA LEU A 51 -4.84 3.29 7.41
C LEU A 51 -6.30 2.93 7.74
N TRP A 52 -6.88 3.51 8.80
CA TRP A 52 -8.29 3.30 9.15
C TRP A 52 -9.24 3.99 8.16
N ASP A 53 -8.91 5.19 7.71
CA ASP A 53 -9.72 5.90 6.71
C ASP A 53 -9.75 5.14 5.38
N VAL A 54 -8.60 4.56 4.99
CA VAL A 54 -8.50 3.76 3.78
C VAL A 54 -9.23 2.42 3.93
N PHE A 55 -8.91 1.65 4.97
CA PHE A 55 -9.25 0.22 5.02
C PHE A 55 -10.34 -0.14 6.02
N GLY A 56 -10.60 0.71 7.02
CA GLY A 56 -11.46 0.37 8.16
C GLY A 56 -12.96 0.32 7.88
N ALA A 57 -13.43 0.95 6.81
CA ALA A 57 -14.86 1.01 6.45
C ALA A 57 -15.23 0.17 5.21
N SER A 58 -14.31 -0.61 4.64
CA SER A 58 -14.58 -1.45 3.46
C SER A 58 -15.09 -2.82 3.88
N GLU A 59 -16.24 -3.23 3.33
CA GLU A 59 -16.83 -4.56 3.57
C GLU A 59 -15.90 -5.67 3.06
N GLU A 60 -15.25 -5.46 1.91
CA GLU A 60 -14.31 -6.42 1.34
C GLU A 60 -13.09 -6.60 2.22
N VAL A 61 -12.58 -5.51 2.81
CA VAL A 61 -11.47 -5.57 3.76
C VAL A 61 -11.91 -6.22 5.07
N ASP A 62 -13.10 -5.88 5.59
CA ASP A 62 -13.64 -6.52 6.80
C ASP A 62 -13.75 -8.04 6.60
N ALA A 63 -14.19 -8.52 5.44
CA ALA A 63 -14.20 -9.95 5.14
C ALA A 63 -12.80 -10.60 5.23
N LEU A 64 -11.73 -9.88 4.85
CA LEU A 64 -10.35 -10.36 5.00
C LEU A 64 -9.89 -10.36 6.47
N LEU A 65 -10.33 -9.37 7.26
CA LEU A 65 -10.09 -9.28 8.70
C LEU A 65 -10.80 -10.42 9.45
N GLN A 66 -12.08 -10.67 9.16
CA GLN A 66 -12.88 -11.74 9.78
C GLN A 66 -12.33 -13.13 9.45
N ARG A 67 -11.79 -13.32 8.23
CA ARG A 67 -11.10 -14.56 7.83
C ARG A 67 -9.72 -14.72 8.48
N GLY A 68 -9.25 -13.72 9.23
CA GLY A 68 -7.94 -13.72 9.87
C GLY A 68 -6.76 -13.67 8.90
N LEU A 69 -6.97 -13.24 7.66
CA LEU A 69 -5.90 -13.09 6.66
C LEU A 69 -5.19 -11.74 6.80
N LEU A 70 -5.92 -10.75 7.28
CA LEU A 70 -5.44 -9.39 7.47
C LEU A 70 -5.69 -8.98 8.91
N LEU A 71 -4.83 -8.13 9.44
CA LEU A 71 -4.97 -7.52 10.74
C LEU A 71 -4.81 -6.02 10.58
N LEU A 72 -5.83 -5.27 10.99
CA LEU A 72 -5.79 -3.83 11.14
C LEU A 72 -6.04 -3.53 12.62
N ASP A 73 -5.02 -3.04 13.30
CA ASP A 73 -5.09 -2.75 14.74
C ASP A 73 -4.24 -1.52 15.10
N ARG A 74 -4.01 -1.29 16.39
CA ARG A 74 -3.23 -0.16 16.90
C ARG A 74 -1.78 -0.15 16.40
N ARG A 75 -1.22 -1.28 15.95
CA ARG A 75 0.14 -1.35 15.40
C ARG A 75 0.15 -0.90 13.95
N GLY A 76 -0.89 -1.24 13.18
CA GLY A 76 -0.97 -0.92 11.76
C GLY A 76 -1.74 -1.99 10.98
N LEU A 77 -1.43 -2.08 9.69
CA LEU A 77 -1.96 -3.06 8.76
C LEU A 77 -0.91 -4.14 8.48
N ARG A 78 -1.23 -5.41 8.72
CA ARG A 78 -0.33 -6.54 8.45
C ARG A 78 -1.09 -7.78 8.05
N CYS A 79 -0.43 -8.71 7.38
CA CYS A 79 -0.98 -10.04 7.14
C CYS A 79 -0.77 -10.95 8.35
N SER A 80 -1.63 -11.96 8.49
CA SER A 80 -1.28 -13.17 9.23
C SER A 80 -0.30 -14.02 8.41
N TRP A 81 0.18 -15.14 8.96
CA TRP A 81 0.99 -16.08 8.20
C TRP A 81 0.23 -16.66 7.01
N GLU A 82 -1.04 -16.99 7.20
CA GLU A 82 -1.94 -17.47 6.15
C GLU A 82 -2.22 -16.39 5.11
N GLY A 83 -2.41 -15.15 5.57
CA GLY A 83 -2.58 -14.00 4.68
C GLY A 83 -1.36 -13.72 3.83
N LEU A 84 -0.15 -13.83 4.41
CA LEU A 84 1.10 -13.62 3.71
C LEU A 84 1.29 -14.65 2.59
N ALA A 85 0.88 -15.91 2.81
CA ALA A 85 0.92 -16.96 1.80
C ALA A 85 0.03 -16.69 0.58
N VAL A 86 -1.00 -15.83 0.72
CA VAL A 86 -1.93 -15.46 -0.36
C VAL A 86 -1.91 -13.96 -0.65
N LEU A 87 -0.84 -13.25 -0.27
CA LEU A 87 -0.76 -11.78 -0.31
C LEU A 87 -1.17 -11.19 -1.66
N ASP A 88 -0.70 -11.76 -2.77
CA ASP A 88 -0.99 -11.21 -4.10
C ASP A 88 -2.50 -11.21 -4.41
N SER A 89 -3.27 -12.15 -3.83
CA SER A 89 -4.74 -12.14 -3.94
C SER A 89 -5.40 -11.10 -3.03
N LEU A 90 -4.82 -10.81 -1.86
CA LEU A 90 -5.29 -9.74 -0.97
C LEU A 90 -5.08 -8.37 -1.61
N LEU A 91 -3.96 -8.17 -2.33
CA LEU A 91 -3.66 -6.93 -3.01
C LEU A 91 -4.70 -6.56 -4.09
N LEU A 92 -5.38 -7.55 -4.68
CA LEU A 92 -6.50 -7.31 -5.60
C LEU A 92 -7.67 -6.59 -4.94
N THR A 93 -7.83 -6.72 -3.63
CA THR A 93 -8.84 -5.99 -2.84
C THR A 93 -8.28 -4.68 -2.28
N LEU A 94 -7.04 -4.71 -1.78
CA LEU A 94 -6.47 -3.57 -1.06
C LEU A 94 -6.05 -2.41 -1.96
N LEU A 95 -5.48 -2.69 -3.14
CA LEU A 95 -5.01 -1.63 -4.06
C LEU A 95 -6.18 -0.79 -4.61
N PRO A 96 -7.28 -1.37 -5.12
CA PRO A 96 -8.43 -0.57 -5.54
C PRO A 96 -9.01 0.28 -4.42
N ARG A 97 -9.05 -0.25 -3.20
CA ARG A 97 -9.56 0.50 -2.03
C ARG A 97 -8.67 1.69 -1.69
N LEU A 98 -7.35 1.53 -1.76
CA LEU A 98 -6.41 2.64 -1.62
C LEU A 98 -6.62 3.72 -2.69
N GLN A 99 -6.74 3.31 -3.96
CA GLN A 99 -6.96 4.24 -5.07
C GLN A 99 -8.27 5.01 -4.92
N GLU A 100 -9.32 4.36 -4.45
CA GLU A 100 -10.61 5.00 -4.18
C GLU A 100 -10.50 6.05 -3.06
N ALA A 101 -9.94 5.67 -1.91
CA ALA A 101 -9.74 6.57 -0.79
C ALA A 101 -8.85 7.78 -1.17
N TRP A 102 -7.81 7.54 -1.97
CA TRP A 102 -6.95 8.59 -2.51
C TRP A 102 -7.72 9.58 -3.38
N ARG A 103 -8.57 9.10 -4.28
CA ARG A 103 -9.39 9.98 -5.15
C ARG A 103 -10.37 10.81 -4.34
N GLN A 104 -10.99 10.22 -3.32
CA GLN A 104 -11.93 10.91 -2.43
C GLN A 104 -11.25 12.00 -1.58
N LYS A 105 -9.97 11.81 -1.23
CA LYS A 105 -9.16 12.83 -0.57
C LYS A 105 -8.88 14.04 -1.48
N THR A 106 -8.57 13.82 -2.75
CA THR A 106 -8.29 14.91 -3.69
C THR A 106 -9.57 15.65 -4.07
N PRO A 107 -9.70 16.96 -3.80
CA PRO A 107 -10.84 17.72 -4.31
C PRO A 107 -10.83 17.69 -5.83
N SER A 108 -12.00 17.42 -6.42
CA SER A 108 -12.20 17.46 -7.88
C SER A 108 -11.68 18.78 -8.45
N PRO A 109 -10.91 18.79 -9.55
CA PRO A 109 -10.53 20.03 -10.19
C PRO A 109 -11.80 20.73 -10.66
N VAL A 110 -12.09 21.89 -10.05
CA VAL A 110 -13.18 22.76 -10.47
C VAL A 110 -12.94 23.14 -11.94
N PRO A 111 -13.89 22.92 -12.87
CA PRO A 111 -13.74 23.43 -14.23
C PRO A 111 -13.77 24.96 -14.15
N GLY A 112 -12.66 25.60 -14.56
CA GLY A 112 -12.58 27.04 -14.79
C GLY A 112 -13.13 27.43 -16.15
#